data_AF-A0A8H3F3Z7-F1
#
_entry.id   AF-A0A8H3F3Z7-F1
#
_cell.length_a   1.000
_cell.length_b   1.000
_cell.length_c   1.000
_cell.angle_alpha   90.00
_cell.angle_beta   90.00
_cell.angle_gamma   90.00
#
_symmetry.space_group_name_H-M   'P 1'
#
loop_
_entity.id
_entity.type
_entity.pdbx_description
1 polymer ?
#
loop_
_entity_poly.entity_id
_entity_poly.type
_entity_poly.pdbx_seq_one_letter_code
_entity_poly.pdbx_strand_id
1 'polypeptide(L)'
;MVTRGFHKRACAVVLVNKVKNPIKLAREMLVRGDEDGSDGHDLSGGGAQGHCCLGGETVEKLAKNWGLEMVEESYFWTRKRWDEHKRGLHELKDEKTFFQSSEWDGQAYLPQGTVGCVALDQYGTMTVATSTGGLTNKLSGRIGDTPTIGAGFWAEEWNHLSPEKRTRQPQDLSSQIPAALNEFANGLRNIVGDCIPNLSGYHNLSSFHELGLGKVDSISSIRAVAMSGTGNGDSFLRLAAARTAGAIVRFSPDRSLASAVNQMAGSGGELERSAGDRWGKTGEGEGGIIGIELADGKGKIIFDFNCGGMFRCWVDDDGKEKVMVFKDEY
;
A
#
# COMPACT_ATOMS: atom_id res chain seq x y z
N MET A 1 3.81 -9.81 1.36
CA MET A 1 3.80 -9.51 -0.09
C MET A 1 5.24 -9.30 -0.52
N VAL A 2 5.70 -9.90 -1.62
CA VAL A 2 7.11 -9.90 -2.06
C VAL A 2 7.20 -9.40 -3.50
N THR A 3 8.22 -8.61 -3.84
CA THR A 3 8.54 -8.20 -5.22
C THR A 3 9.86 -8.82 -5.71
N ARG A 4 10.09 -8.75 -7.02
CA ARG A 4 11.23 -9.23 -7.82
C ARG A 4 11.45 -10.74 -7.83
N GLY A 5 11.32 -11.34 -9.02
CA GLY A 5 11.62 -12.75 -9.27
C GLY A 5 10.60 -13.75 -8.70
N PHE A 6 9.61 -13.28 -7.94
CA PHE A 6 8.54 -14.09 -7.36
C PHE A 6 7.17 -13.68 -7.90
N HIS A 7 6.23 -14.63 -7.97
CA HIS A 7 4.83 -14.32 -8.25
C HIS A 7 4.26 -13.34 -7.22
N LYS A 8 3.48 -12.35 -7.67
CA LYS A 8 2.79 -11.40 -6.79
C LYS A 8 1.84 -12.17 -5.88
N ARG A 9 2.14 -12.18 -4.58
CA ARG A 9 1.38 -12.93 -3.58
C ARG A 9 1.23 -12.14 -2.29
N ALA A 10 0.12 -12.35 -1.60
CA ALA A 10 -0.09 -11.86 -0.26
C ALA A 10 -1.04 -12.76 0.50
N CYS A 11 -0.74 -12.95 1.78
CA CYS A 11 -1.57 -13.70 2.70
C CYS A 11 -1.86 -12.86 3.93
N ALA A 12 -3.01 -13.12 4.53
CA ALA A 12 -3.44 -12.50 5.77
C ALA A 12 -4.13 -13.53 6.66
N VAL A 13 -4.08 -13.25 7.96
CA VAL A 13 -4.83 -14.01 8.97
C VAL A 13 -5.69 -13.08 9.80
N VAL A 14 -6.91 -13.52 10.09
CA VAL A 14 -7.89 -12.73 10.85
C VAL A 14 -8.48 -13.54 11.99
N LEU A 15 -8.95 -12.85 13.02
CA LEU A 15 -9.66 -13.47 14.16
C LEU A 15 -8.87 -14.60 14.85
N VAL A 16 -7.55 -14.43 14.95
CA VAL A 16 -6.63 -15.35 15.64
C VAL A 16 -6.48 -14.92 17.09
N ASN A 17 -6.62 -15.84 18.04
CA ASN A 17 -6.59 -15.59 19.48
C ASN A 17 -5.56 -16.43 20.26
N LYS A 18 -5.01 -17.50 19.67
CA LYS A 18 -4.09 -18.44 20.33
C LYS A 18 -2.73 -18.55 19.68
N VAL A 19 -2.48 -17.91 18.54
CA VAL A 19 -1.16 -17.92 17.91
C VAL A 19 -0.36 -16.72 18.39
N LYS A 20 0.76 -16.96 19.09
CA LYS A 20 1.55 -15.90 19.72
C LYS A 20 1.99 -14.80 18.75
N ASN A 21 2.34 -15.19 17.52
CA ASN A 21 2.85 -14.29 16.49
C ASN A 21 2.02 -14.43 15.20
N PRO A 22 0.90 -13.70 15.06
CA PRO A 22 0.05 -13.80 13.87
C PRO A 22 0.80 -13.52 12.56
N ILE A 23 1.82 -12.66 12.58
CA ILE A 23 2.62 -12.38 11.38
C ILE A 23 3.47 -13.57 10.92
N LYS A 24 3.92 -14.42 11.85
CA LYS A 24 4.62 -15.67 11.50
C LYS A 24 3.66 -16.66 10.85
N LEU A 25 2.42 -16.73 11.33
CA LEU A 25 1.38 -17.54 10.69
C LEU A 25 1.04 -17.04 9.28
N ALA A 26 0.89 -15.73 9.09
CA ALA A 26 0.67 -15.16 7.76
C ALA A 26 1.84 -15.46 6.80
N ARG A 27 3.09 -15.46 7.31
CA ARG A 27 4.26 -15.91 6.55
C ARG A 27 4.18 -17.40 6.19
N GLU A 28 3.83 -18.27 7.13
CA GLU A 28 3.69 -19.71 6.86
C GLU A 28 2.60 -19.99 5.83
N MET A 29 1.48 -19.27 5.89
CA MET A 29 0.46 -19.33 4.85
C MET A 29 1.00 -18.94 3.47
N LEU A 30 1.81 -17.88 3.40
CA LEU A 30 2.42 -17.42 2.15
C LEU A 30 3.39 -18.44 1.56
N VAL A 31 4.24 -19.04 2.40
CA VAL A 31 5.26 -20.02 1.99
C VAL A 31 4.60 -21.33 1.56
N ARG A 32 3.74 -21.89 2.42
CA ARG A 32 3.09 -23.19 2.16
C ARG A 32 2.09 -23.11 1.01
N GLY A 33 1.42 -21.97 0.84
CA GLY A 33 0.54 -21.76 -0.30
C GLY A 33 1.26 -21.77 -1.65
N ASP A 34 2.59 -21.60 -1.68
CA ASP A 34 3.42 -21.78 -2.88
C ASP A 34 3.68 -23.26 -3.19
N GLU A 35 3.91 -24.04 -2.14
CA GLU A 35 4.22 -25.46 -2.22
C GLU A 35 2.98 -26.24 -2.67
N ASP A 36 1.79 -25.88 -2.15
CA ASP A 36 0.52 -26.53 -2.50
C ASP A 36 0.13 -26.38 -4.00
N GLY A 37 0.71 -25.39 -4.70
CA GLY A 37 0.38 -25.07 -6.09
C GLY A 37 1.39 -25.56 -7.14
N SER A 38 2.54 -26.10 -6.74
CA SER A 38 3.68 -26.26 -7.66
C SER A 38 3.81 -27.63 -8.33
N ASP A 39 3.30 -28.75 -7.81
CA ASP A 39 3.40 -30.05 -8.51
C ASP A 39 2.40 -31.08 -7.95
N GLY A 40 1.10 -30.86 -8.16
CA GLY A 40 0.08 -31.91 -8.00
C GLY A 40 -0.05 -32.57 -6.63
N HIS A 41 0.26 -31.87 -5.53
CA HIS A 41 0.27 -32.46 -4.18
C HIS A 41 -0.85 -31.99 -3.24
N ASP A 42 -1.49 -33.03 -2.70
CA ASP A 42 -2.18 -33.18 -1.42
C ASP A 42 -3.26 -32.18 -0.97
N LEU A 43 -4.49 -32.41 -1.45
CA LEU A 43 -5.73 -31.85 -0.91
C LEU A 43 -6.13 -32.47 0.47
N SER A 44 -5.25 -33.18 1.19
CA SER A 44 -5.53 -33.75 2.52
C SER A 44 -5.91 -32.72 3.58
N GLY A 45 -5.84 -31.42 3.27
CA GLY A 45 -6.29 -30.34 4.14
C GLY A 45 -5.22 -29.84 5.12
N GLY A 46 -3.95 -30.25 4.94
CA GLY A 46 -2.82 -29.82 5.78
C GLY A 46 -2.10 -28.54 5.32
N GLY A 47 -2.31 -28.08 4.08
CA GLY A 47 -1.67 -26.91 3.48
C GLY A 47 -2.50 -25.60 3.56
N ALA A 48 -1.94 -24.50 3.05
CA ALA A 48 -2.62 -23.20 2.93
C ALA A 48 -3.49 -23.08 1.66
N GLN A 49 -3.37 -24.03 0.73
CA GLN A 49 -4.17 -24.20 -0.50
C GLN A 49 -4.22 -22.95 -1.38
N GLY A 50 -3.13 -22.17 -1.40
CA GLY A 50 -3.03 -20.93 -2.16
C GLY A 50 -4.00 -19.82 -1.70
N HIS A 51 -4.63 -19.94 -0.53
CA HIS A 51 -5.57 -18.95 -0.04
C HIS A 51 -4.87 -17.67 0.47
N CYS A 52 -5.40 -16.52 0.05
CA CYS A 52 -4.86 -15.21 0.46
C CYS A 52 -5.34 -14.75 1.85
N CYS A 53 -6.43 -15.30 2.37
CA CYS A 53 -6.95 -14.88 3.69
C CYS A 53 -7.72 -16.02 4.35
N LEU A 54 -7.31 -16.39 5.56
CA LEU A 54 -8.01 -17.37 6.41
C LEU A 54 -8.18 -16.79 7.82
N GLY A 55 -9.15 -17.29 8.57
CA GLY A 55 -9.38 -16.78 9.91
C GLY A 55 -10.03 -17.74 10.88
N GLY A 56 -10.01 -17.34 12.15
CA GLY A 56 -10.61 -18.08 13.24
C GLY A 56 -9.95 -19.44 13.47
N GLU A 57 -10.74 -20.37 14.02
CA GLU A 57 -10.26 -21.68 14.46
C GLU A 57 -9.57 -22.49 13.36
N THR A 58 -10.02 -22.37 12.10
CA THR A 58 -9.45 -23.10 10.96
C THR A 58 -7.95 -22.79 10.79
N VAL A 59 -7.58 -21.51 10.79
CA VAL A 59 -6.18 -21.14 10.57
C VAL A 59 -5.31 -21.40 11.81
N GLU A 60 -5.91 -21.44 13.00
CA GLU A 60 -5.21 -21.83 14.23
C GLU A 60 -4.94 -23.33 14.31
N LYS A 61 -5.83 -24.17 13.80
CA LYS A 61 -5.58 -25.62 13.63
C LYS A 61 -4.37 -25.83 12.70
N LEU A 62 -4.32 -25.10 11.59
CA LEU A 62 -3.16 -25.11 10.70
C LEU A 62 -1.90 -24.64 11.43
N ALA A 63 -1.96 -23.53 12.15
CA ALA A 63 -0.83 -23.01 12.93
C ALA A 63 -0.28 -24.04 13.92
N LYS A 64 -1.18 -24.74 14.64
CA LYS A 64 -0.80 -25.81 15.57
C LYS A 64 -0.16 -26.98 14.84
N ASN A 65 -0.73 -27.42 13.73
CA ASN A 65 -0.19 -28.53 12.92
C ASN A 65 1.17 -28.18 12.30
N TRP A 66 1.40 -26.91 11.95
CA TRP A 66 2.66 -26.41 11.43
C TRP A 66 3.70 -26.10 12.52
N GLY A 67 3.38 -26.38 13.79
CA GLY A 67 4.33 -26.23 14.90
C GLY A 67 4.58 -24.79 15.33
N LEU A 68 3.65 -23.86 15.06
CA LEU A 68 3.78 -22.49 15.55
C LEU A 68 3.55 -22.43 17.05
N GLU A 69 4.18 -21.44 17.69
CA GLU A 69 4.03 -21.20 19.11
C GLU A 69 2.60 -20.76 19.44
N MET A 70 1.88 -21.64 20.12
CA MET A 70 0.53 -21.41 20.61
C MET A 70 0.58 -20.92 22.06
N VAL A 71 -0.33 -20.01 22.42
CA VAL A 71 -0.48 -19.42 23.75
C VAL A 71 -1.94 -19.37 24.14
N GLU A 72 -2.21 -19.32 25.45
CA GLU A 72 -3.54 -19.00 25.96
C GLU A 72 -3.86 -17.51 25.77
N GLU A 73 -5.14 -17.15 25.67
CA GLU A 73 -5.57 -15.76 25.44
C GLU A 73 -5.06 -14.79 26.53
N SER A 74 -4.89 -15.30 27.75
CA SER A 74 -4.33 -14.56 28.89
C SER A 74 -2.92 -14.03 28.64
N TYR A 75 -2.16 -14.62 27.71
CA TYR A 75 -0.85 -14.12 27.28
C TYR A 75 -0.93 -12.69 26.69
N PHE A 76 -1.99 -12.39 25.94
CA PHE A 76 -2.15 -11.07 25.30
C PHE A 76 -2.73 -10.01 26.23
N TRP A 77 -3.22 -10.44 27.41
CA TRP A 77 -3.78 -9.53 28.38
C TRP A 77 -2.68 -8.69 29.03
N THR A 78 -2.92 -7.39 29.14
CA THR A 78 -2.07 -6.49 29.92
C THR A 78 -2.95 -5.58 30.77
N ARG A 79 -2.46 -5.24 31.97
CA ARG A 79 -3.19 -4.33 32.86
C ARG A 79 -3.49 -2.98 32.19
N LYS A 80 -2.52 -2.45 31.44
CA LYS A 80 -2.65 -1.19 30.70
C LYS A 80 -3.83 -1.21 29.72
N ARG A 81 -3.88 -2.21 28.82
CA ARG A 81 -4.98 -2.34 27.84
C ARG A 81 -6.33 -2.64 28.51
N TRP A 82 -6.33 -3.35 29.64
CA TRP A 82 -7.54 -3.59 30.43
C TRP A 82 -8.10 -2.32 31.08
N ASP A 83 -7.23 -1.45 31.59
CA ASP A 83 -7.66 -0.17 32.15
C ASP A 83 -8.16 0.79 31.05
N GLU A 84 -7.56 0.77 29.85
CA GLU A 84 -8.09 1.45 28.65
C GLU A 84 -9.49 0.94 28.26
N HIS A 85 -9.68 -0.39 28.23
CA HIS A 85 -10.98 -1.03 27.96
C HIS A 85 -12.08 -0.53 28.90
N LYS A 86 -11.82 -0.58 30.22
CA LYS A 86 -12.78 -0.11 31.23
C LYS A 86 -13.10 1.36 31.07
N ARG A 87 -12.09 2.22 30.85
CA ARG A 87 -12.30 3.66 30.67
C ARG A 87 -13.23 3.95 29.50
N GLY A 88 -12.98 3.33 28.34
CA GLY A 88 -13.85 3.49 27.17
C GLY A 88 -15.28 3.00 27.40
N LEU A 89 -15.49 1.95 28.22
CA LEU A 89 -16.85 1.51 28.60
C LEU A 89 -17.56 2.48 29.55
N HIS A 90 -16.83 3.20 30.40
CA HIS A 90 -17.39 4.24 31.26
C HIS A 90 -17.78 5.48 30.45
N GLU A 91 -16.91 5.93 29.55
CA GLU A 91 -17.16 7.05 28.64
C GLU A 91 -18.37 6.80 27.72
N LEU A 92 -18.59 5.55 27.29
CA LEU A 92 -19.78 5.14 26.52
C LEU A 92 -21.11 5.25 27.29
N LYS A 93 -21.08 5.24 28.63
CA LYS A 93 -22.29 5.30 29.47
C LYS A 93 -22.72 6.73 29.78
N ASP A 94 -21.79 7.67 29.73
CA ASP A 94 -22.06 9.09 29.90
C ASP A 94 -22.24 9.73 28.51
N GLU A 95 -23.47 9.75 27.99
CA GLU A 95 -23.80 10.33 26.67
C GLU A 95 -23.31 11.78 26.49
N LYS A 96 -23.09 12.51 27.60
CA LYS A 96 -22.59 13.91 27.59
C LYS A 96 -21.09 14.04 27.31
N THR A 97 -20.27 13.04 27.66
CA THR A 97 -18.81 13.09 27.47
C THR A 97 -18.35 12.46 26.15
N PHE A 98 -19.16 11.58 25.56
CA PHE A 98 -18.83 10.92 24.28
C PHE A 98 -18.66 11.90 23.09
N PHE A 99 -19.34 13.06 23.14
CA PHE A 99 -19.24 14.11 22.13
C PHE A 99 -18.34 15.30 22.54
N GLN A 100 -17.82 15.32 23.77
CA GLN A 100 -17.06 16.44 24.34
C GLN A 100 -15.56 16.18 24.51
N SER A 101 -15.06 14.97 24.26
CA SER A 101 -13.61 14.69 24.28
C SER A 101 -12.88 15.19 23.02
N SER A 102 -13.30 16.36 22.49
CA SER A 102 -12.61 17.11 21.45
C SER A 102 -11.47 17.98 22.01
N GLU A 103 -11.26 17.97 23.32
CA GLU A 103 -10.07 18.53 23.94
C GLU A 103 -8.94 17.52 23.83
N TRP A 104 -7.91 17.87 23.06
CA TRP A 104 -6.64 17.17 22.95
C TRP A 104 -5.94 17.19 24.32
N ASP A 105 -6.42 16.40 25.28
CA ASP A 105 -5.59 15.98 26.38
C ASP A 105 -4.75 14.78 25.88
N GLY A 106 -3.46 14.75 26.21
CA GLY A 106 -2.60 13.62 25.85
C GLY A 106 -2.99 12.30 26.53
N GLN A 107 -4.08 12.26 27.33
CA GLN A 107 -4.56 11.09 28.06
C GLN A 107 -5.67 10.32 27.31
N ALA A 108 -6.35 10.96 26.36
CA ALA A 108 -7.43 10.41 25.54
C ALA A 108 -6.95 9.69 24.27
N TYR A 109 -5.68 9.83 23.89
CA TYR A 109 -5.12 9.07 22.77
C TYR A 109 -5.06 7.59 23.12
N LEU A 110 -6.03 6.81 22.63
CA LEU A 110 -5.97 5.36 22.65
C LEU A 110 -5.00 4.93 21.54
N PRO A 111 -3.77 4.46 21.87
CA PRO A 111 -2.81 4.10 20.85
C PRO A 111 -3.38 2.97 20.00
N GLN A 112 -3.54 3.28 18.71
CA GLN A 112 -3.97 2.33 17.70
C GLN A 112 -2.86 1.27 17.60
N GLY A 113 -3.12 0.09 18.16
CA GLY A 113 -2.13 -0.96 18.46
C GLY A 113 -1.64 -1.72 17.23
N THR A 114 -1.36 -1.02 16.14
CA THR A 114 -0.89 -1.56 14.87
C THR A 114 0.60 -1.33 14.72
N VAL A 115 1.30 -2.35 14.26
CA VAL A 115 2.73 -2.31 13.93
C VAL A 115 2.92 -2.74 12.48
N GLY A 116 3.92 -2.16 11.82
CA GLY A 116 4.20 -2.40 10.42
C GLY A 116 5.70 -2.35 10.13
N CYS A 117 6.13 -3.11 9.12
CA CYS A 117 7.51 -3.10 8.64
C CYS A 117 7.52 -3.23 7.12
N VAL A 118 8.36 -2.41 6.49
CA VAL A 118 8.67 -2.47 5.07
C VAL A 118 10.17 -2.66 4.93
N ALA A 119 10.59 -3.60 4.09
CA ALA A 119 12.00 -3.90 3.85
C ALA A 119 12.30 -3.98 2.36
N LEU A 120 13.50 -3.54 1.99
CA LEU A 120 14.11 -3.65 0.67
C LEU A 120 15.45 -4.38 0.85
N ASP A 121 15.67 -5.46 0.10
CA ASP A 121 16.95 -6.17 0.14
C ASP A 121 17.93 -5.73 -0.96
N GLN A 122 19.15 -6.25 -0.89
CA GLN A 122 20.21 -6.00 -1.89
C GLN A 122 19.85 -6.46 -3.31
N TYR A 123 18.91 -7.39 -3.43
CA TYR A 123 18.41 -7.87 -4.70
C TYR A 123 17.27 -7.00 -5.21
N GLY A 124 16.88 -5.92 -4.54
CA GLY A 124 15.75 -5.09 -4.98
C GLY A 124 14.38 -5.73 -4.74
N THR A 125 14.30 -6.77 -3.91
CA THR A 125 13.06 -7.38 -3.47
C THR A 125 12.49 -6.57 -2.32
N MET A 126 11.23 -6.17 -2.46
CA MET A 126 10.49 -5.45 -1.44
C MET A 126 9.54 -6.37 -0.71
N THR A 127 9.44 -6.20 0.60
CA THR A 127 8.48 -6.92 1.43
C THR A 127 7.77 -6.00 2.40
N VAL A 128 6.55 -6.37 2.75
CA VAL A 128 5.77 -5.69 3.77
C VAL A 128 5.00 -6.66 4.64
N ALA A 129 4.90 -6.30 5.92
CA ALA A 129 4.18 -7.01 6.96
C ALA A 129 3.51 -6.00 7.91
N THR A 130 2.26 -6.26 8.30
CA THR A 130 1.50 -5.43 9.25
C THR A 130 0.73 -6.33 10.21
N SER A 131 0.67 -5.97 11.49
CA SER A 131 -0.03 -6.75 12.52
C SER A 131 -0.70 -5.83 13.54
N THR A 132 -1.84 -6.26 14.09
CA THR A 132 -2.64 -5.47 15.04
C THR A 132 -3.45 -6.36 15.97
N GLY A 133 -3.70 -5.88 17.19
CA GLY A 133 -4.76 -6.42 18.05
C GLY A 133 -6.17 -5.92 17.67
N GLY A 134 -6.24 -4.89 16.82
CA GLY A 134 -7.45 -4.17 16.47
C GLY A 134 -7.76 -3.03 17.43
N LEU A 135 -9.03 -2.64 17.49
CA LEU A 135 -9.50 -1.53 18.32
C LEU A 135 -9.92 -2.04 19.71
N THR A 136 -9.61 -1.27 20.75
CA THR A 136 -10.20 -1.43 22.09
C THR A 136 -11.72 -1.30 21.99
N ASN A 137 -12.48 -2.15 22.70
CA ASN A 137 -13.95 -2.16 22.67
C ASN A 137 -14.58 -2.43 21.29
N LYS A 138 -13.81 -3.02 20.34
CA LYS A 138 -14.38 -3.45 19.06
C LYS A 138 -15.52 -4.45 19.26
N LEU A 139 -16.51 -4.41 18.37
CA LEU A 139 -17.46 -5.49 18.23
C LEU A 139 -16.70 -6.79 17.86
N SER A 140 -16.99 -7.89 18.56
CA SER A 140 -16.40 -9.19 18.25
C SER A 140 -16.66 -9.55 16.79
N GLY A 141 -15.59 -9.94 16.08
CA GLY A 141 -15.64 -10.19 14.63
C GLY A 141 -15.28 -8.99 13.76
N ARG A 142 -15.12 -7.77 14.30
CA ARG A 142 -14.64 -6.61 13.51
C ARG A 142 -13.24 -6.86 12.99
N ILE A 143 -13.07 -6.71 11.67
CA ILE A 143 -11.80 -6.78 10.95
C ILE A 143 -11.47 -5.38 10.42
N GLY A 144 -10.24 -4.92 10.66
CA GLY A 144 -9.75 -3.63 10.18
C GLY A 144 -8.98 -3.73 8.86
N ASP A 145 -8.24 -2.67 8.56
CA ASP A 145 -7.37 -2.53 7.39
C ASP A 145 -6.16 -3.45 7.44
N THR A 146 -5.58 -3.70 8.62
CA THR A 146 -4.29 -4.37 8.79
C THR A 146 -4.18 -5.73 8.08
N PRO A 147 -5.13 -6.67 8.20
CA PRO A 147 -5.09 -7.92 7.44
C PRO A 147 -5.70 -7.80 6.03
N THR A 148 -6.20 -6.63 5.64
CA THR A 148 -6.87 -6.43 4.36
C THR A 148 -5.87 -5.97 3.31
N ILE A 149 -5.57 -6.87 2.37
CA ILE A 149 -4.64 -6.64 1.27
C ILE A 149 -5.07 -5.39 0.49
N GLY A 150 -4.18 -4.42 0.36
CA GLY A 150 -4.41 -3.16 -0.34
C GLY A 150 -5.03 -2.05 0.53
N ALA A 151 -5.58 -2.36 1.69
CA ALA A 151 -5.97 -1.33 2.66
C ALA A 151 -4.81 -1.02 3.61
N GLY A 152 -4.46 -1.97 4.49
CA GLY A 152 -3.43 -1.80 5.51
C GLY A 152 -2.00 -2.06 5.02
N PHE A 153 -1.83 -2.87 3.97
CA PHE A 153 -0.50 -3.11 3.40
C PHE A 153 -0.55 -3.39 1.90
N TRP A 154 0.54 -3.04 1.22
CA TRP A 154 0.70 -3.30 -0.20
C TRP A 154 2.18 -3.28 -0.60
N ALA A 155 2.57 -4.14 -1.55
CA ALA A 155 3.88 -4.15 -2.19
C ALA A 155 3.75 -4.59 -3.65
N GLU A 156 4.30 -3.83 -4.58
CA GLU A 156 4.26 -4.22 -5.99
C GLU A 156 5.45 -3.66 -6.75
N GLU A 157 5.72 -4.28 -7.89
CA GLU A 157 6.69 -3.79 -8.87
C GLU A 157 6.09 -3.79 -10.26
N TRP A 158 6.71 -3.00 -11.13
CA TRP A 158 6.39 -2.94 -12.55
C TRP A 158 7.60 -2.41 -13.34
N ASN A 159 7.62 -2.72 -14.63
CA ASN A 159 8.56 -2.11 -15.55
C ASN A 159 8.12 -0.67 -15.84
N HIS A 160 9.06 0.26 -15.80
CA HIS A 160 8.84 1.65 -16.17
C HIS A 160 9.95 2.14 -17.10
N LEU A 161 9.55 2.98 -18.06
CA LEU A 161 10.46 3.63 -18.99
C LEU A 161 11.17 4.74 -18.23
N SER A 162 12.46 4.55 -17.91
CA SER A 162 13.25 5.67 -17.43
C SER A 162 13.41 6.64 -18.60
N PRO A 163 13.07 7.94 -18.45
CA PRO A 163 13.51 8.93 -19.41
C PRO A 163 15.03 8.86 -19.46
N GLU A 164 15.61 8.62 -20.63
CA GLU A 164 17.04 8.83 -20.77
C GLU A 164 17.36 10.26 -20.31
N LYS A 165 18.39 10.42 -19.48
CA LYS A 165 19.04 11.73 -19.33
C LYS A 165 19.45 12.16 -20.74
N ARG A 166 18.71 13.09 -21.36
CA ARG A 166 19.07 13.70 -22.64
C ARG A 166 20.41 14.44 -22.49
N THR A 167 21.51 13.73 -22.62
CA THR A 167 22.81 14.30 -23.00
C THR A 167 22.98 14.08 -24.49
N ARG A 168 22.27 14.89 -25.29
CA ARG A 168 22.59 15.23 -26.68
C ARG A 168 21.71 16.41 -27.09
N GLN A 169 22.35 17.56 -27.31
CA GLN A 169 21.72 18.70 -27.98
C GLN A 169 21.17 18.22 -29.34
N PRO A 170 19.91 18.53 -29.70
CA PRO A 170 19.46 18.29 -31.06
C PRO A 170 20.19 19.28 -31.97
N GLN A 171 20.97 18.77 -32.92
CA GLN A 171 21.29 19.56 -34.11
C GLN A 171 20.01 19.63 -34.95
N ASP A 172 19.56 20.85 -35.21
CA ASP A 172 18.42 21.17 -36.08
C ASP A 172 18.55 20.46 -37.44
N LEU A 173 17.55 19.64 -37.77
CA LEU A 173 17.38 19.05 -39.10
C LEU A 173 15.98 19.35 -39.67
N SER A 174 15.41 20.50 -39.33
CA SER A 174 14.07 20.93 -39.77
C SER A 174 14.07 21.95 -40.91
N SER A 175 15.22 22.27 -41.50
CA SER A 175 15.34 23.39 -42.44
C SER A 175 15.07 23.07 -43.92
N GLN A 176 14.26 22.07 -44.29
CA GLN A 176 14.04 21.74 -45.72
C GLN A 176 12.64 21.22 -46.12
N ILE A 177 11.53 21.72 -45.57
CA ILE A 177 10.20 21.53 -46.22
C ILE A 177 9.38 22.84 -46.17
N PRO A 178 8.92 23.40 -47.31
CA PRO A 178 8.13 24.64 -47.33
C PRO A 178 6.75 24.47 -46.65
N ALA A 179 6.41 25.39 -45.74
CA ALA A 179 5.18 25.38 -44.95
C ALA A 179 3.87 25.34 -45.77
N ALA A 180 3.89 25.81 -47.02
CA ALA A 180 2.70 25.92 -47.87
C ALA A 180 2.08 24.58 -48.31
N LEU A 181 2.87 23.49 -48.34
CA LEU A 181 2.35 22.16 -48.72
C LEU A 181 1.60 21.46 -47.56
N ASN A 182 1.90 21.82 -46.31
CA ASN A 182 1.25 21.22 -45.14
C ASN A 182 -0.18 21.77 -44.91
N GLU A 183 -0.43 23.04 -45.22
CA GLU A 183 -1.78 23.62 -45.04
C GLU A 183 -2.78 23.12 -46.09
N PHE A 184 -2.34 22.93 -47.34
CA PHE A 184 -3.21 22.44 -48.42
C PHE A 184 -3.61 20.97 -48.25
N ALA A 185 -2.68 20.12 -47.76
CA ALA A 185 -2.94 18.71 -47.52
C ALA A 185 -3.90 18.47 -46.33
N ASN A 186 -3.85 19.33 -45.31
CA ASN A 186 -4.75 19.24 -44.16
C ASN A 186 -6.17 19.75 -44.46
N GLY A 187 -6.31 20.74 -45.35
CA GLY A 187 -7.61 21.25 -45.77
C GLY A 187 -8.44 20.24 -46.58
N LEU A 188 -7.81 19.47 -47.48
CA LEU A 188 -8.51 18.48 -48.31
C LEU A 188 -8.93 17.21 -47.55
N ARG A 189 -8.20 16.82 -46.50
CA ARG A 189 -8.56 15.67 -45.66
C ARG A 189 -9.83 15.90 -44.84
N ASN A 190 -10.08 17.14 -44.41
CA ASN A 190 -11.26 17.47 -43.60
C ASN A 190 -12.54 17.61 -44.43
N ILE A 191 -12.46 17.84 -45.75
CA ILE A 191 -13.65 18.03 -46.60
C ILE A 191 -14.20 16.70 -47.13
N VAL A 192 -13.37 15.67 -47.26
CA VAL A 192 -13.79 14.36 -47.80
C VAL A 192 -14.09 13.34 -46.68
N GLY A 193 -13.62 13.58 -45.45
CA GLY A 193 -13.80 12.67 -44.31
C GLY A 193 -15.19 12.64 -43.68
N ASP A 194 -15.99 13.69 -43.85
CA ASP A 194 -17.24 13.86 -43.08
C ASP A 194 -18.50 13.30 -43.78
N CYS A 195 -18.39 12.78 -45.00
CA CYS A 195 -19.55 12.31 -45.80
C CYS A 195 -19.52 10.81 -46.17
N ILE A 196 -18.61 10.00 -45.61
CA ILE A 196 -18.57 8.56 -45.86
C ILE A 196 -18.77 7.82 -44.53
N PRO A 197 -19.83 7.01 -44.36
CA PRO A 197 -20.03 6.20 -43.17
C PRO A 197 -18.82 5.29 -42.98
N ASN A 198 -18.23 5.35 -41.79
CA ASN A 198 -16.94 4.77 -41.42
C ASN A 198 -16.97 3.24 -41.54
N LEU A 199 -16.66 2.73 -42.73
CA LEU A 199 -16.36 1.34 -43.06
C LEU A 199 -14.84 1.12 -43.05
N SER A 200 -14.08 1.89 -42.25
CA SER A 200 -12.69 1.53 -41.97
C SER A 200 -12.69 0.34 -41.01
N GLY A 201 -12.41 -0.84 -41.57
CA GLY A 201 -12.03 -2.00 -40.79
C GLY A 201 -10.89 -1.63 -39.86
N TYR A 202 -10.82 -2.32 -38.72
CA TYR A 202 -9.72 -2.27 -37.75
C TYR A 202 -8.39 -1.96 -38.46
N HIS A 203 -7.94 -0.71 -38.38
CA HIS A 203 -6.58 -0.39 -38.71
C HIS A 203 -5.73 -1.09 -37.66
N ASN A 204 -5.09 -2.20 -38.06
CA ASN A 204 -3.90 -2.68 -37.36
C ASN A 204 -2.98 -1.47 -37.23
N LEU A 205 -2.69 -1.04 -36.00
CA LEU A 205 -1.60 -0.11 -35.78
C LEU A 205 -0.37 -0.74 -36.43
N SER A 206 0.10 -0.12 -37.51
CA SER A 206 1.41 -0.42 -38.06
C SER A 206 2.40 -0.29 -36.90
N SER A 207 3.15 -1.37 -36.69
CA SER A 207 4.21 -1.42 -35.70
C SER A 207 5.06 -0.16 -35.80
N PHE A 208 5.28 0.50 -34.67
CA PHE A 208 6.09 1.72 -34.47
C PHE A 208 7.48 1.71 -35.13
N HIS A 209 7.90 0.59 -35.72
CA HIS A 209 9.15 0.37 -36.42
C HIS A 209 9.24 1.06 -37.80
N GLU A 210 8.12 1.51 -38.39
CA GLU A 210 8.08 2.02 -39.77
C GLU A 210 8.19 3.55 -39.90
N LEU A 211 8.16 4.31 -38.80
CA LEU A 211 8.15 5.77 -38.82
C LEU A 211 9.53 6.45 -38.80
N GLY A 212 10.64 5.69 -38.85
CA GLY A 212 11.99 6.26 -38.96
C GLY A 212 12.42 7.20 -37.82
N LEU A 213 11.59 7.36 -36.79
CA LEU A 213 11.94 8.00 -35.53
C LEU A 213 12.92 7.04 -34.83
N GLY A 214 14.17 7.48 -34.71
CA GLY A 214 15.26 6.66 -34.19
C GLY A 214 14.88 5.88 -32.94
N LYS A 215 15.42 4.66 -32.82
CA LYS A 215 15.34 3.83 -31.61
C LYS A 215 15.59 4.71 -30.39
N VAL A 216 14.53 5.05 -29.66
CA VAL A 216 14.69 5.43 -28.26
C VAL A 216 14.97 4.10 -27.59
N ASP A 217 16.25 3.81 -27.34
CA ASP A 217 16.65 2.69 -26.51
C ASP A 217 16.24 3.01 -25.05
N SER A 218 14.93 3.05 -24.80
CA SER A 218 14.40 3.24 -23.46
C SER A 218 14.79 2.02 -22.63
N ILE A 219 15.79 2.19 -21.77
CA ILE A 219 16.17 1.17 -20.80
C ILE A 219 14.96 0.98 -19.87
N SER A 220 14.32 -0.19 -19.94
CA SER A 220 13.26 -0.55 -19.00
C SER A 220 13.90 -0.68 -17.61
N SER A 221 13.57 0.25 -16.73
CA SER A 221 13.96 0.20 -15.31
C SER A 221 12.84 -0.44 -14.51
N ILE A 222 13.17 -1.14 -13.43
CA ILE A 222 12.17 -1.66 -12.49
C ILE A 222 11.87 -0.56 -11.49
N ARG A 223 10.57 -0.30 -11.30
CA ARG A 223 10.06 0.51 -10.19
C ARG A 223 9.27 -0.38 -9.25
N ALA A 224 9.49 -0.23 -7.95
CA ALA A 224 8.78 -0.99 -6.94
C ALA A 224 8.43 -0.11 -5.74
N VAL A 225 7.34 -0.45 -5.07
CA VAL A 225 6.89 0.22 -3.85
C VAL A 225 6.40 -0.81 -2.85
N ALA A 226 6.58 -0.51 -1.57
CA ALA A 226 5.95 -1.26 -0.48
C ALA A 226 5.56 -0.31 0.65
N MET A 227 4.43 -0.56 1.29
CA MET A 227 3.80 0.34 2.25
C MET A 227 3.02 -0.41 3.32
N SER A 228 3.11 0.09 4.55
CA SER A 228 2.29 -0.34 5.68
C SER A 228 1.56 0.86 6.29
N GLY A 229 0.27 0.68 6.54
CA GLY A 229 -0.62 1.65 7.18
C GLY A 229 -0.84 1.38 8.66
N THR A 230 -1.19 2.43 9.39
CA THR A 230 -1.70 2.41 10.76
C THR A 230 -2.69 3.56 10.93
N GLY A 231 -3.77 3.36 11.68
CA GLY A 231 -4.81 4.38 11.87
C GLY A 231 -6.21 3.81 11.83
N ASN A 232 -7.20 4.68 11.65
CA ASN A 232 -8.61 4.32 11.61
C ASN A 232 -8.87 3.32 10.48
N GLY A 233 -8.96 2.04 10.85
CA GLY A 233 -9.03 0.96 9.88
C GLY A 233 -10.22 1.05 8.93
N ASP A 234 -11.34 1.65 9.34
CA ASP A 234 -12.54 1.74 8.50
C ASP A 234 -12.37 2.81 7.40
N SER A 235 -11.65 3.90 7.68
CA SER A 235 -11.21 4.86 6.64
C SER A 235 -10.20 4.24 5.68
N PHE A 236 -9.20 3.51 6.18
CA PHE A 236 -8.22 2.81 5.33
C PHE A 236 -8.88 1.78 4.41
N LEU A 237 -9.87 1.04 4.93
CA LEU A 237 -10.67 0.08 4.18
C LEU A 237 -11.48 0.75 3.06
N ARG A 238 -12.26 1.78 3.39
CA ARG A 238 -13.11 2.49 2.41
C ARG A 238 -12.32 3.10 1.25
N LEU A 239 -11.08 3.52 1.52
CA LEU A 239 -10.21 4.14 0.51
C LEU A 239 -9.23 3.17 -0.17
N ALA A 240 -9.17 1.91 0.27
CA ALA A 240 -8.10 0.98 -0.10
C ALA A 240 -6.71 1.65 -0.03
N ALA A 241 -6.41 2.30 1.10
CA ALA A 241 -5.44 3.39 1.16
C ALA A 241 -4.03 3.02 0.63
N ALA A 242 -3.46 1.89 1.06
CA ALA A 242 -2.13 1.47 0.60
C ALA A 242 -2.11 1.16 -0.91
N ARG A 243 -3.13 0.50 -1.44
CA ARG A 243 -3.24 0.18 -2.86
C ARG A 243 -3.44 1.44 -3.70
N THR A 244 -4.25 2.38 -3.22
CA THR A 244 -4.52 3.67 -3.88
C THR A 244 -3.25 4.50 -3.99
N ALA A 245 -2.46 4.62 -2.91
CA ALA A 245 -1.14 5.24 -2.98
C ALA A 245 -0.24 4.55 -4.03
N GLY A 246 -0.20 3.22 -4.06
CA GLY A 246 0.58 2.46 -5.05
C GLY A 246 0.08 2.68 -6.49
N ALA A 247 -1.24 2.80 -6.67
CA ALA A 247 -1.86 3.04 -7.97
C ALA A 247 -1.50 4.43 -8.52
N ILE A 248 -1.51 5.47 -7.67
CA ILE A 248 -1.09 6.83 -8.05
C ILE A 248 0.33 6.78 -8.64
N VAL A 249 1.26 6.14 -7.94
CA VAL A 249 2.66 6.06 -8.39
C VAL A 249 2.81 5.21 -9.66
N ARG A 250 2.05 4.13 -9.77
CA ARG A 250 2.12 3.21 -10.91
C ARG A 250 1.57 3.84 -12.20
N PHE A 251 0.48 4.57 -12.10
CA PHE A 251 -0.26 5.10 -13.25
C PHE A 251 -0.03 6.59 -13.51
N SER A 252 0.74 7.27 -12.64
CA SER A 252 1.21 8.64 -12.86
C SER A 252 2.74 8.66 -12.77
N PRO A 253 3.44 8.53 -13.91
CA PRO A 253 4.88 8.27 -13.94
C PRO A 253 5.72 9.41 -13.34
N ASP A 254 5.18 10.62 -13.31
CA ASP A 254 5.77 11.83 -12.72
C ASP A 254 5.58 11.94 -11.19
N ARG A 255 4.75 11.08 -10.59
CA ARG A 255 4.44 11.11 -9.15
C ARG A 255 5.36 10.19 -8.37
N SER A 256 5.92 10.68 -7.26
CA SER A 256 6.68 9.86 -6.30
C SER A 256 5.78 9.18 -5.28
N LEU A 257 6.28 8.14 -4.61
CA LEU A 257 5.57 7.52 -3.50
C LEU A 257 5.38 8.49 -2.34
N ALA A 258 6.36 9.37 -2.09
CA ALA A 258 6.24 10.43 -1.09
C ALA A 258 5.03 11.33 -1.34
N SER A 259 4.83 11.78 -2.59
CA SER A 259 3.68 12.59 -2.96
C SER A 259 2.36 11.82 -2.82
N ALA A 260 2.33 10.55 -3.23
CA ALA A 260 1.13 9.71 -3.11
C ALA A 260 0.76 9.42 -1.64
N VAL A 261 1.75 9.14 -0.79
CA VAL A 261 1.56 8.91 0.65
C VAL A 261 1.10 10.19 1.35
N ASN A 262 1.67 11.35 1.01
CA ASN A 262 1.18 12.64 1.49
C ASN A 262 -0.27 12.90 1.05
N GLN A 263 -0.61 12.63 -0.21
CA GLN A 263 -1.97 12.78 -0.71
C GLN A 263 -2.97 11.89 0.06
N MET A 264 -2.57 10.68 0.45
CA MET A 264 -3.43 9.75 1.17
C MET A 264 -3.52 10.03 2.68
N ALA A 265 -2.37 10.10 3.35
CA ALA A 265 -2.25 10.09 4.81
C ALA A 265 -1.66 11.36 5.41
N GLY A 266 -1.19 12.30 4.59
CA GLY A 266 -0.74 13.61 5.07
C GLY A 266 -1.90 14.49 5.52
N SER A 267 -1.56 15.63 6.13
CA SER A 267 -2.54 16.64 6.58
C SER A 267 -3.36 17.15 5.39
N GLY A 268 -4.68 17.16 5.52
CA GLY A 268 -5.62 17.47 4.44
C GLY A 268 -5.70 16.39 3.34
N GLY A 269 -5.14 15.20 3.58
CA GLY A 269 -5.15 14.06 2.66
C GLY A 269 -6.50 13.34 2.58
N GLU A 270 -6.59 12.32 1.72
CA GLU A 270 -7.83 11.59 1.45
C GLU A 270 -8.40 10.90 2.70
N LEU A 271 -7.55 10.38 3.60
CA LEU A 271 -8.01 9.78 4.86
C LEU A 271 -8.77 10.80 5.71
N GLU A 272 -8.21 11.99 5.91
CA GLU A 272 -8.85 13.10 6.62
C GLU A 272 -10.14 13.54 5.92
N ARG A 273 -10.10 13.75 4.61
CA ARG A 273 -11.30 14.14 3.83
C ARG A 273 -12.42 13.13 3.91
N SER A 274 -12.10 11.83 3.97
CA SER A 274 -13.11 10.76 4.07
C SER A 274 -13.96 10.83 5.34
N ALA A 275 -13.46 11.48 6.40
CA ALA A 275 -14.19 11.67 7.64
C ALA A 275 -15.25 12.78 7.53
N GLY A 276 -15.09 13.74 6.62
CA GLY A 276 -15.97 14.90 6.49
C GLY A 276 -16.16 15.63 7.83
N ASP A 277 -17.41 15.90 8.21
CA ASP A 277 -17.75 16.60 9.47
C ASP A 277 -17.38 15.82 10.75
N ARG A 278 -16.95 14.56 10.63
CA ARG A 278 -16.49 13.70 11.74
C ARG A 278 -15.00 13.85 12.04
N TRP A 279 -14.23 14.49 11.14
CA TRP A 279 -12.81 14.77 11.34
C TRP A 279 -12.58 15.54 12.65
N GLY A 280 -11.57 15.14 13.42
CA GLY A 280 -11.24 15.73 14.73
C GLY A 280 -12.26 15.49 15.85
N LYS A 281 -13.32 14.71 15.60
CA LYS A 281 -14.36 14.38 16.61
C LYS A 281 -14.36 12.91 17.00
N THR A 282 -14.22 12.01 16.04
CA THR A 282 -14.37 10.56 16.25
C THR A 282 -13.07 9.76 16.08
N GLY A 283 -11.97 10.43 15.72
CA GLY A 283 -10.74 9.79 15.25
C GLY A 283 -10.86 9.13 13.87
N GLU A 284 -12.00 9.27 13.19
CA GLU A 284 -12.17 8.81 11.82
C GLU A 284 -11.25 9.59 10.87
N GLY A 285 -10.63 8.89 9.92
CA GLY A 285 -9.67 9.48 8.99
C GLY A 285 -8.27 9.69 9.54
N GLU A 286 -8.02 9.44 10.82
CA GLU A 286 -6.68 9.59 11.39
C GLU A 286 -5.79 8.39 11.06
N GLY A 287 -4.53 8.64 10.71
CA GLY A 287 -3.55 7.58 10.49
C GLY A 287 -2.25 8.05 9.85
N GLY A 288 -1.47 7.06 9.45
CA GLY A 288 -0.18 7.24 8.80
C GLY A 288 0.21 6.03 7.95
N ILE A 289 1.09 6.27 7.00
CA ILE A 289 1.66 5.25 6.13
C ILE A 289 3.18 5.40 6.16
N ILE A 290 3.87 4.27 6.35
CA ILE A 290 5.30 4.13 6.06
C ILE A 290 5.48 3.37 4.76
N GLY A 291 6.57 3.61 4.05
CA GLY A 291 6.87 2.91 2.81
C GLY A 291 8.31 3.05 2.35
N ILE A 292 8.65 2.25 1.34
CA ILE A 292 9.88 2.36 0.58
C ILE A 292 9.50 2.44 -0.90
N GLU A 293 10.20 3.28 -1.65
CA GLU A 293 10.13 3.35 -3.12
C GLU A 293 11.50 2.97 -3.69
N LEU A 294 11.53 1.99 -4.59
CA LEU A 294 12.69 1.66 -5.41
C LEU A 294 12.46 2.21 -6.82
N ALA A 295 13.30 3.14 -7.25
CA ALA A 295 13.32 3.66 -8.61
C ALA A 295 14.77 3.91 -9.04
N ASP A 296 15.10 3.57 -10.29
CA ASP A 296 16.44 3.77 -10.88
C ASP A 296 17.58 3.20 -10.01
N GLY A 297 17.33 2.04 -9.38
CA GLY A 297 18.28 1.36 -8.49
C GLY A 297 18.48 2.02 -7.13
N LYS A 298 17.67 3.03 -6.77
CA LYS A 298 17.75 3.73 -5.49
C LYS A 298 16.50 3.49 -4.66
N GLY A 299 16.68 3.00 -3.43
CA GLY A 299 15.65 2.96 -2.41
C GLY A 299 15.48 4.34 -1.79
N LYS A 300 14.24 4.75 -1.55
CA LYS A 300 13.90 5.93 -0.76
C LYS A 300 12.95 5.51 0.34
N ILE A 301 13.15 6.01 1.54
CA ILE A 301 12.28 5.79 2.69
C ILE A 301 11.24 6.90 2.71
N ILE A 302 9.97 6.53 2.89
CA ILE A 302 8.83 7.43 2.83
C ILE A 302 7.97 7.22 4.06
N PHE A 303 7.45 8.30 4.60
CA PHE A 303 6.36 8.26 5.57
C PHE A 303 5.58 9.58 5.53
N ASP A 304 4.29 9.52 5.81
CA ASP A 304 3.49 10.70 6.18
C ASP A 304 2.29 10.26 7.02
N PHE A 305 1.74 11.20 7.76
CA PHE A 305 0.63 10.98 8.70
C PHE A 305 -0.10 12.29 9.02
N ASN A 306 -1.37 12.17 9.41
CA ASN A 306 -2.25 13.29 9.76
C ASN A 306 -2.65 13.28 11.24
N CYS A 307 -2.25 12.24 11.98
CA CYS A 307 -2.45 12.14 13.43
C CYS A 307 -1.38 12.91 14.23
N GLY A 308 -1.59 13.04 15.54
CA GLY A 308 -0.68 13.78 16.44
C GLY A 308 0.75 13.26 16.52
N GLY A 309 0.99 12.01 16.12
CA GLY A 309 2.31 11.40 16.06
C GLY A 309 2.26 9.96 15.57
N MET A 310 3.37 9.48 15.02
CA MET A 310 3.52 8.11 14.54
C MET A 310 4.89 7.57 14.95
N PHE A 311 4.90 6.64 15.91
CA PHE A 311 6.10 5.89 16.28
C PHE A 311 6.67 5.19 15.05
N ARG A 312 7.89 5.55 14.67
CA ARG A 312 8.58 4.99 13.51
C ARG A 312 10.08 4.98 13.71
N CYS A 313 10.73 4.03 13.05
CA CYS A 313 12.17 3.94 12.97
C CYS A 313 12.60 3.42 11.61
N TRP A 314 13.84 3.72 11.22
CA TRP A 314 14.45 3.18 10.01
C TRP A 314 15.96 3.21 10.11
N VAL A 315 16.62 2.50 9.20
CA VAL A 315 18.06 2.54 8.98
C VAL A 315 18.29 3.28 7.66
N ASP A 316 19.11 4.32 7.66
CA ASP A 316 19.46 5.05 6.43
C ASP A 316 20.58 4.34 5.64
N ASP A 317 20.94 4.91 4.48
CA ASP A 317 21.93 4.34 3.57
C ASP A 317 23.34 4.24 4.21
N ASP A 318 23.62 5.00 5.26
CA ASP A 318 24.87 4.98 6.01
C ASP A 318 24.85 3.95 7.16
N GLY A 319 23.75 3.20 7.30
CA GLY A 319 23.54 2.24 8.38
C GLY A 319 23.16 2.89 9.71
N LYS A 320 22.81 4.18 9.72
CA LYS A 320 22.44 4.90 10.94
C LYS A 320 20.97 4.69 11.26
N GLU A 321 20.71 4.24 12.48
CA GLU A 321 19.37 4.10 13.01
C GLU A 321 18.77 5.48 13.36
N LYS A 322 17.51 5.67 12.98
CA LYS A 322 16.71 6.86 13.32
C LYS A 322 15.39 6.42 13.93
N VAL A 323 14.93 7.18 14.92
CA VAL A 323 13.65 6.97 15.60
C VAL A 323 12.95 8.31 15.71
N MET A 324 11.68 8.36 15.33
CA MET A 324 10.87 9.58 15.39
C MET A 324 9.44 9.26 15.83
N VAL A 325 8.76 10.24 16.42
CA VAL A 325 7.32 10.16 16.71
C VAL A 325 6.60 11.34 16.08
N PHE A 326 7.06 12.56 16.31
CA PHE A 326 6.48 13.77 15.72
C PHE A 326 7.04 14.07 14.33
N LYS A 327 6.50 15.09 13.65
CA LYS A 327 6.97 15.51 12.32
C LYS A 327 8.31 16.23 12.39
N ASP A 328 8.47 17.09 13.39
CA ASP A 328 9.70 17.83 13.63
C ASP A 328 10.75 16.93 14.32
N GLU A 329 12.02 17.12 13.97
CA GLU A 329 13.15 16.47 14.64
C GLU A 329 13.30 17.00 16.07
N TYR A 330 13.73 16.14 17.00
CA TYR A 330 13.99 16.49 18.40
C TYR A 330 15.36 17.12 18.60
#